data_AF-A0A950X495-F1
#
_entry.id   AF-A0A950X495-F1
#
_cell.length_a   1.000
_cell.length_b   1.000
_cell.length_c   1.000
_cell.angle_alpha   90.00
_cell.angle_beta   90.00
_cell.angle_gamma   90.00
#
_symmetry.space_group_name_H-M   'P 1'
#
loop_
_entity.id
_entity.type
_entity.pdbx_description
1 polymer ?
#
loop_
_entity_poly.entity_id
_entity_poly.type
_entity_poly.pdbx_seq_one_letter_code
_entity_poly.pdbx_strand_id
1 'polypeptide(L)'
;MGADVEFNVIDSAAFFINSSFGAQLAYGGNVPVPVYPFTALGARLDVAAGNDWNVKTTFRSAVLDGNSAAPTLGPFAVNAPSQPSYNPHGVDFHFNPSEGLIFINEVVFDYLSREPKENNVSGPGRWFIGPGRLVIGGFYSTDRMEDIFQAELRSLGVSPSGKPVRQSRGDHAIYCILEQKFYEPQLGSPAGLYFFGRGMFLPDDQNLATISVEAGAVYKGLFRRARDVRDSFGIGFGYNRISGRVQEADRVAADAGGEEVPNFRFESVVEATYVCPITEHWKLQPDLQWVIRPGAAGRYPNAVVLGLRSVVTF
;
A
#
# COMPACT_ATOMS: atom_id res chain seq x y z
N MET A 1 14.56 1.61 -9.40
CA MET A 1 13.20 2.17 -9.24
C MET A 1 12.52 1.52 -8.05
N GLY A 2 11.89 2.28 -7.16
CA GLY A 2 10.93 1.75 -6.20
C GLY A 2 9.55 1.71 -6.87
N ALA A 3 8.85 0.59 -6.80
CA ALA A 3 7.55 0.44 -7.45
C ALA A 3 6.43 1.11 -6.63
N ASP A 4 6.56 1.12 -5.31
CA ASP A 4 5.63 1.74 -4.35
C ASP A 4 5.55 3.27 -4.42
N VAL A 5 6.51 3.91 -5.08
CA VAL A 5 6.49 5.36 -5.33
C VAL A 5 5.97 5.73 -6.73
N GLU A 6 5.80 4.75 -7.62
CA GLU A 6 5.40 4.94 -9.02
C GLU A 6 4.05 4.28 -9.34
N PHE A 7 3.65 3.25 -8.60
CA PHE A 7 2.46 2.44 -8.81
C PHE A 7 1.73 2.21 -7.49
N ASN A 8 0.42 1.96 -7.57
CA ASN A 8 -0.43 1.69 -6.42
C ASN A 8 -0.40 2.83 -5.36
N VAL A 9 -0.22 4.08 -5.81
CA VAL A 9 -0.05 5.27 -4.96
C VAL A 9 -1.39 5.98 -4.72
N ILE A 10 -1.62 6.41 -3.48
CA ILE A 10 -2.71 7.32 -3.10
C ILE A 10 -2.10 8.64 -2.61
N ASP A 11 -2.16 9.70 -3.42
CA ASP A 11 -1.46 10.95 -3.13
C ASP A 11 -1.98 11.64 -1.87
N SER A 12 -3.30 11.59 -1.66
CA SER A 12 -3.94 12.16 -0.47
C SER A 12 -3.61 11.40 0.81
N ALA A 13 -3.31 10.10 0.74
CA ALA A 13 -3.01 9.26 1.89
C ALA A 13 -1.51 9.18 2.23
N ALA A 14 -0.62 9.71 1.39
CA ALA A 14 0.83 9.60 1.58
C ALA A 14 1.38 10.16 2.91
N PHE A 15 0.61 11.00 3.62
CA PHE A 15 1.04 11.53 4.92
C PHE A 15 0.62 10.67 6.12
N PHE A 16 -0.27 9.68 5.98
CA PHE A 16 -0.53 8.74 7.06
C PHE A 16 0.78 7.99 7.42
N ILE A 17 0.89 7.56 8.67
CA ILE A 17 2.08 6.92 9.22
C ILE A 17 1.97 5.40 9.13
N ASN A 18 0.77 4.83 9.28
CA ASN A 18 0.59 3.39 9.15
C ASN A 18 0.87 2.93 7.72
N SER A 19 1.63 1.84 7.58
CA SER A 19 2.04 1.29 6.29
C SER A 19 0.86 0.83 5.41
N SER A 20 -0.31 0.58 5.98
CA SER A 20 -1.53 0.27 5.23
C SER A 20 -1.86 1.33 4.19
N PHE A 21 -1.53 2.61 4.44
CA PHE A 21 -1.79 3.72 3.52
C PHE A 21 -0.65 3.99 2.52
N GLY A 22 0.47 3.28 2.64
CA GLY A 22 1.59 3.28 1.69
C GLY A 22 1.63 1.98 0.89
N ALA A 23 2.73 1.24 1.00
CA ALA A 23 2.86 -0.12 0.49
C ALA A 23 2.14 -1.12 1.43
N GLN A 24 0.85 -1.34 1.17
CA GLN A 24 0.00 -2.25 1.96
C GLN A 24 0.54 -3.68 1.99
N LEU A 25 0.15 -4.44 3.03
CA LEU A 25 0.59 -5.83 3.24
C LEU A 25 0.32 -6.72 2.02
N ALA A 26 -0.86 -6.59 1.40
CA ALA A 26 -1.22 -7.36 0.21
C ALA A 26 -0.32 -7.09 -1.02
N TYR A 27 0.37 -5.94 -1.03
CA TYR A 27 1.30 -5.56 -2.09
C TYR A 27 2.74 -5.91 -1.73
N GLY A 28 3.27 -5.33 -0.64
CA GLY A 28 4.68 -5.48 -0.26
C GLY A 28 5.02 -6.76 0.53
N GLY A 29 4.02 -7.47 1.06
CA GLY A 29 4.22 -8.67 1.88
C GLY A 29 4.00 -10.01 1.17
N ASN A 30 3.44 -9.98 -0.04
CA ASN A 30 3.09 -11.17 -0.80
C ASN A 30 4.04 -11.45 -1.97
N VAL A 31 4.48 -10.39 -2.65
CA VAL A 31 5.32 -10.50 -3.83
C VAL A 31 6.58 -9.67 -3.65
N PRO A 32 7.70 -10.06 -4.28
CA PRO A 32 8.99 -9.36 -4.14
C PRO A 32 9.04 -8.05 -4.98
N VAL A 33 8.00 -7.23 -4.84
CA VAL A 33 7.93 -5.90 -5.44
C VAL A 33 8.88 -4.95 -4.71
N PRO A 34 9.68 -4.12 -5.42
CA PRO A 34 10.59 -3.20 -4.77
C PRO A 34 9.81 -2.10 -4.04
N VAL A 35 9.86 -2.13 -2.71
CA VAL A 35 9.29 -1.12 -1.81
C VAL A 35 10.44 -0.38 -1.15
N TYR A 36 10.31 0.95 -0.98
CA TYR A 36 11.32 1.76 -0.31
C TYR A 36 11.74 1.14 1.05
N PRO A 37 13.05 1.08 1.38
CA PRO A 37 14.19 1.70 0.70
C PRO A 37 14.81 0.88 -0.42
N PHE A 38 14.23 -0.25 -0.80
CA PHE A 38 14.77 -1.14 -1.81
C PHE A 38 14.39 -0.67 -3.21
N THR A 39 15.29 -0.86 -4.17
CA THR A 39 15.06 -0.48 -5.56
C THR A 39 15.47 -1.60 -6.49
N ALA A 40 14.74 -1.74 -7.58
CA ALA A 40 15.01 -2.71 -8.64
C ALA A 40 15.54 -2.04 -9.90
N LEU A 41 16.34 -2.76 -10.68
CA LEU A 41 16.55 -2.39 -12.08
C LEU A 41 15.25 -2.67 -12.85
N GLY A 42 14.85 -1.75 -13.73
CA GLY A 42 13.60 -1.88 -14.47
C GLY A 42 13.44 -0.81 -15.53
N ALA A 43 12.45 -0.99 -16.39
CA ALA A 43 12.05 -0.05 -17.43
C ALA A 43 10.58 0.31 -17.25
N ARG A 44 10.25 1.59 -17.45
CA ARG A 44 8.89 2.14 -17.31
C ARG A 44 8.52 2.93 -18.57
N LEU A 45 7.27 2.80 -18.98
CA LEU A 45 6.66 3.53 -20.09
C LEU A 45 5.39 4.22 -19.58
N ASP A 46 5.30 5.53 -19.82
CA ASP A 46 4.08 6.32 -19.65
C ASP A 46 3.64 6.86 -21.01
N VAL A 47 2.38 6.62 -21.37
CA VAL A 47 1.74 7.20 -22.54
C VAL A 47 0.44 7.85 -22.11
N ALA A 48 0.33 9.17 -22.31
CA ALA A 48 -0.85 9.93 -21.93
C ALA A 48 -1.56 10.53 -23.15
N ALA A 49 -2.88 10.58 -23.09
CA ALA A 49 -3.73 11.24 -24.07
C ALA A 49 -4.83 12.06 -23.37
N GLY A 50 -5.30 13.10 -24.05
CA GLY A 50 -6.29 14.02 -23.53
C GLY A 50 -5.71 15.14 -22.70
N ASN A 51 -6.60 15.87 -22.02
CA ASN A 51 -6.24 16.90 -21.06
C ASN A 51 -7.10 16.74 -19.82
N ASP A 52 -6.54 17.13 -18.70
CA ASP A 52 -7.09 16.98 -17.36
C ASP A 52 -8.30 17.89 -17.10
N TRP A 53 -8.55 18.87 -17.98
CA TRP A 53 -9.78 19.67 -18.00
C TRP A 53 -11.05 18.80 -18.08
N ASN A 54 -11.03 17.75 -18.91
CA ASN A 54 -12.10 16.77 -19.00
C ASN A 54 -11.64 15.45 -18.38
N VAL A 55 -10.81 14.72 -19.12
CA VAL A 55 -10.20 13.45 -18.71
C VAL A 55 -8.85 13.34 -19.42
N LYS A 56 -7.78 13.24 -18.64
CA LYS A 56 -6.47 12.79 -19.09
C LYS A 56 -6.36 11.31 -18.74
N THR A 57 -6.15 10.49 -19.76
CA THR A 57 -5.90 9.05 -19.58
C THR A 57 -4.42 8.78 -19.75
N THR A 58 -3.80 8.19 -18.73
CA THR A 58 -2.40 7.76 -18.78
C THR A 58 -2.33 6.24 -18.68
N PHE A 59 -1.77 5.59 -19.69
CA PHE A 59 -1.35 4.20 -19.58
C PHE A 59 0.08 4.18 -19.05
N ARG A 60 0.28 3.46 -17.95
CA ARG A 60 1.57 3.30 -17.29
C ARG A 60 1.90 1.82 -17.21
N SER A 61 3.10 1.45 -17.63
CA SER A 61 3.58 0.07 -17.59
C SER A 61 5.03 0.03 -17.13
N ALA A 62 5.38 -0.96 -16.32
CA ALA A 62 6.76 -1.25 -15.96
C ALA A 62 7.05 -2.75 -15.98
N VAL A 63 8.30 -3.05 -16.29
CA VAL A 63 8.95 -4.33 -15.98
C VAL A 63 10.09 -4.05 -15.02
N LEU A 64 10.09 -4.72 -13.88
CA LEU A 64 11.14 -4.61 -12.88
C LEU A 64 11.72 -6.00 -12.60
N ASP A 65 12.97 -6.03 -12.17
CA ASP A 65 13.58 -7.21 -11.60
C ASP A 65 12.78 -7.68 -10.37
N GLY A 66 12.40 -8.96 -10.38
CA GLY A 66 11.52 -9.56 -9.38
C GLY A 66 12.25 -10.00 -8.11
N ASN A 67 13.56 -9.82 -8.01
CA ASN A 67 14.37 -10.31 -6.88
C ASN A 67 15.17 -9.21 -6.18
N SER A 68 14.79 -7.96 -6.35
CA SER A 68 15.53 -6.82 -5.79
C SER A 68 15.38 -6.66 -4.26
N ALA A 69 14.71 -7.61 -3.62
CA ALA A 69 14.40 -7.63 -2.20
C ALA A 69 14.51 -9.06 -1.60
N ALA A 70 15.49 -9.86 -2.04
CA ALA A 70 15.40 -11.32 -1.94
C ALA A 70 14.96 -11.88 -0.58
N PRO A 71 14.14 -12.93 -0.61
CA PRO A 71 13.60 -13.54 0.58
C PRO A 71 14.40 -14.77 1.02
N THR A 72 14.89 -14.73 2.25
CA THR A 72 15.35 -15.94 2.94
C THR A 72 14.66 -16.09 4.29
N LEU A 73 13.64 -16.97 4.28
CA LEU A 73 13.23 -17.90 5.34
C LEU A 73 12.45 -17.36 6.57
N GLY A 74 11.10 -17.44 6.47
CA GLY A 74 10.11 -17.66 7.56
C GLY A 74 9.85 -16.50 8.54
N PRO A 75 8.90 -16.62 9.50
CA PRO A 75 7.60 -17.29 9.54
C PRO A 75 6.40 -16.31 9.37
N PHE A 76 6.60 -15.16 8.71
CA PHE A 76 5.50 -14.23 8.33
C PHE A 76 5.61 -13.72 6.89
N ALA A 77 6.32 -14.47 6.07
CA ALA A 77 6.50 -14.20 4.67
C ALA A 77 6.70 -15.55 3.99
N VAL A 78 5.80 -15.93 3.09
CA VAL A 78 6.29 -16.63 1.91
C VAL A 78 6.84 -15.52 1.01
N ASN A 79 8.05 -15.08 1.37
CA ASN A 79 9.01 -14.41 0.52
C ASN A 79 8.89 -12.89 0.17
N ALA A 80 8.62 -12.01 1.15
CA ALA A 80 9.17 -10.64 1.28
C ALA A 80 8.94 -10.13 2.73
N PRO A 81 9.89 -9.42 3.39
CA PRO A 81 10.73 -8.38 2.81
C PRO A 81 12.24 -8.67 2.86
N SER A 82 12.91 -8.11 1.86
CA SER A 82 14.33 -7.76 1.81
C SER A 82 15.03 -7.71 3.17
N GLN A 83 15.84 -8.72 3.44
CA GLN A 83 16.86 -8.55 4.46
C GLN A 83 17.94 -7.59 3.91
N PRO A 84 18.39 -6.60 4.71
CA PRO A 84 19.57 -5.80 4.37
C PRO A 84 20.81 -6.65 4.06
N SER A 85 20.84 -7.91 4.47
CA SER A 85 21.90 -8.87 4.14
C SER A 85 21.99 -9.21 2.65
N TYR A 86 20.91 -9.07 1.87
CA TYR A 86 20.91 -9.40 0.43
C TYR A 86 21.50 -8.27 -0.42
N ASN A 87 21.10 -7.02 -0.16
CA ASN A 87 21.67 -5.85 -0.82
C ASN A 87 22.24 -4.87 0.23
N PRO A 88 23.31 -5.25 0.95
CA PRO A 88 23.83 -4.51 2.11
C PRO A 88 24.38 -3.13 1.76
N HIS A 89 24.62 -2.88 0.47
CA HIS A 89 25.20 -1.65 -0.02
C HIS A 89 24.23 -0.84 -0.90
N GLY A 90 23.03 -1.36 -1.19
CA GLY A 90 22.04 -0.70 -2.05
C GLY A 90 22.47 -0.48 -3.50
N VAL A 91 23.53 -1.17 -3.94
CA VAL A 91 24.12 -1.04 -5.29
C VAL A 91 24.07 -2.33 -6.10
N ASP A 92 23.40 -3.36 -5.57
CA ASP A 92 23.14 -4.56 -6.36
C ASP A 92 22.04 -4.27 -7.39
N PHE A 93 22.46 -4.07 -8.63
CA PHE A 93 21.60 -3.82 -9.78
C PHE A 93 21.75 -4.97 -10.77
N HIS A 94 20.92 -5.99 -10.62
CA HIS A 94 20.79 -7.06 -11.58
C HIS A 94 19.42 -7.01 -12.27
N PHE A 95 19.39 -7.47 -13.53
CA PHE A 95 18.15 -7.78 -14.23
C PHE A 95 18.25 -9.25 -14.62
N ASN A 96 17.71 -10.14 -13.78
CA ASN A 96 17.86 -11.57 -13.99
C ASN A 96 16.49 -12.25 -14.19
N PRO A 97 16.05 -12.45 -15.45
CA PRO A 97 14.78 -13.12 -15.75
C PRO A 97 14.68 -14.56 -15.23
N SER A 98 15.80 -15.19 -14.85
CA SER A 98 15.80 -16.54 -14.28
C SER A 98 15.40 -16.57 -12.80
N GLU A 99 15.52 -15.44 -12.10
CA GLU A 99 15.11 -15.27 -10.70
C GLU A 99 13.67 -14.80 -10.59
N GLY A 100 13.22 -13.96 -11.52
CA GLY A 100 11.83 -13.53 -11.64
C GLY A 100 11.75 -12.10 -12.15
N LEU A 101 10.60 -11.75 -12.74
CA LEU A 101 10.27 -10.40 -13.18
C LEU A 101 8.90 -10.04 -12.65
N ILE A 102 8.71 -8.76 -12.34
CA ILE A 102 7.40 -8.20 -12.04
C ILE A 102 6.99 -7.22 -13.13
N PHE A 103 5.79 -7.43 -13.66
CA PHE A 103 5.14 -6.56 -14.62
C PHE A 103 4.02 -5.82 -13.90
N ILE A 104 3.99 -4.50 -13.96
CA ILE A 104 2.95 -3.68 -13.33
C ILE A 104 2.34 -2.79 -14.40
N ASN A 105 1.01 -2.76 -14.46
CA ASN A 105 0.28 -1.97 -15.44
C ASN A 105 -0.85 -1.21 -14.76
N GLU A 106 -1.02 0.05 -15.14
CA GLU A 106 -2.08 0.93 -14.68
C GLU A 106 -2.69 1.70 -15.85
N VAL A 107 -3.99 1.91 -15.76
CA VAL A 107 -4.70 2.96 -16.49
C VAL A 107 -5.16 3.99 -15.46
N VAL A 108 -4.65 5.20 -15.61
CA VAL A 108 -4.93 6.34 -14.73
C VAL A 108 -5.84 7.31 -15.45
N PHE A 109 -6.95 7.68 -14.83
CA PHE A 109 -7.86 8.72 -15.27
C PHE A 109 -7.76 9.90 -14.31
N ASP A 110 -7.14 10.98 -14.74
CA ASP A 110 -7.17 12.27 -14.05
C ASP A 110 -8.28 13.12 -14.68
N TYR A 111 -9.27 13.54 -13.89
CA TYR A 111 -10.47 14.18 -14.41
C TYR A 111 -10.91 15.37 -13.57
N LEU A 112 -11.65 16.28 -14.20
CA LEU A 112 -12.16 17.51 -13.56
C LEU A 112 -11.06 18.38 -12.92
N SER A 113 -9.82 18.22 -13.35
CA SER A 113 -8.69 19.06 -12.92
C SER A 113 -8.85 20.44 -13.55
N ARG A 114 -9.48 21.34 -12.81
CA ARG A 114 -9.49 22.76 -13.15
C ARG A 114 -8.24 23.36 -12.53
N GLU A 115 -7.19 23.60 -13.31
CA GLU A 115 -6.18 24.55 -12.87
C GLU A 115 -6.90 25.88 -12.57
N PRO A 116 -6.82 26.39 -11.33
CA PRO A 116 -7.30 27.72 -11.05
C PRO A 116 -6.44 28.65 -11.90
N LYS A 117 -7.04 29.38 -12.85
CA LYS A 117 -6.35 30.55 -13.41
C LYS A 117 -5.90 31.37 -12.19
N GLU A 118 -4.60 31.62 -12.04
CA GLU A 118 -3.95 32.22 -10.86
C GLU A 118 -4.70 33.42 -10.25
N ASN A 119 -5.54 34.09 -11.04
CA ASN A 119 -6.30 35.28 -10.66
C ASN A 119 -7.76 35.03 -10.23
N ASN A 120 -8.23 33.78 -10.13
CA ASN A 120 -9.64 33.45 -9.86
C ASN A 120 -9.92 32.76 -8.52
N VAL A 121 -8.96 32.72 -7.58
CA VAL A 121 -9.24 32.26 -6.20
C VAL A 121 -9.97 33.36 -5.44
N SER A 122 -11.26 33.50 -5.75
CA SER A 122 -12.17 34.46 -5.11
C SER A 122 -13.58 33.86 -5.07
N GLY A 123 -14.25 34.00 -3.93
CA GLY A 123 -15.61 33.49 -3.73
C GLY A 123 -15.76 32.56 -2.54
N PRO A 124 -17.00 32.34 -2.09
CA PRO A 124 -17.29 31.48 -0.95
C PRO A 124 -16.91 30.02 -1.24
N GLY A 125 -16.56 29.29 -0.18
CA GLY A 125 -16.36 27.85 -0.27
C GLY A 125 -17.62 27.11 -0.70
N ARG A 126 -17.45 25.89 -1.23
CA ARG A 126 -18.54 25.10 -1.79
C ARG A 126 -18.31 23.61 -1.66
N TRP A 127 -19.42 22.87 -1.59
CA TRP A 127 -19.47 21.43 -1.82
C TRP A 127 -19.67 21.16 -3.31
N PHE A 128 -18.88 20.25 -3.87
CA PHE A 128 -18.91 19.91 -5.29
C PHE A 128 -18.12 18.62 -5.55
N ILE A 129 -18.38 17.95 -6.67
CA ILE A 129 -17.49 16.89 -7.16
C ILE A 129 -16.36 17.59 -7.94
N GLY A 130 -15.18 17.66 -7.33
CA GLY A 130 -14.02 18.38 -7.86
C GLY A 130 -13.04 17.53 -8.67
N PRO A 131 -11.76 17.93 -8.72
CA PRO A 131 -10.70 17.10 -9.31
C PRO A 131 -10.66 15.72 -8.68
N GLY A 132 -10.51 14.70 -9.51
CA GLY A 132 -10.44 13.32 -9.08
C GLY A 132 -9.46 12.50 -9.91
N ARG A 133 -9.06 11.37 -9.34
CA ARG A 133 -8.14 10.39 -9.91
C ARG A 133 -8.71 9.01 -9.71
N LEU A 134 -8.85 8.26 -10.80
CA LEU A 134 -9.19 6.83 -10.78
C LEU A 134 -8.04 6.04 -11.39
N VAL A 135 -7.49 5.09 -10.64
CA VAL A 135 -6.47 4.16 -11.11
C VAL A 135 -7.07 2.77 -11.15
N ILE A 136 -6.94 2.09 -12.27
CA ILE A 136 -7.20 0.66 -12.38
C ILE A 136 -5.88 0.02 -12.77
N GLY A 137 -5.39 -0.88 -11.91
CA GLY A 137 -4.08 -1.46 -12.08
C GLY A 137 -4.01 -2.92 -11.68
N GLY A 138 -2.85 -3.49 -11.91
CA GLY A 138 -2.53 -4.84 -11.51
C GLY A 138 -1.09 -5.16 -11.76
N PHE A 139 -0.65 -6.29 -11.22
CA PHE A 139 0.68 -6.81 -11.50
C PHE A 139 0.62 -8.29 -11.85
N TYR A 140 1.69 -8.74 -12.49
CA TYR A 140 2.01 -10.15 -12.68
C TYR A 140 3.48 -10.38 -12.33
N SER A 141 3.74 -11.27 -11.39
CA SER A 141 5.08 -11.74 -11.03
C SER A 141 5.33 -13.07 -11.75
N THR A 142 6.58 -13.31 -12.19
CA THR A 142 6.99 -14.61 -12.79
C THR A 142 7.72 -15.52 -11.80
N ASP A 143 7.82 -15.09 -10.56
CA ASP A 143 8.58 -15.74 -9.49
C ASP A 143 8.02 -17.13 -9.15
N ARG A 144 8.83 -17.91 -8.43
CA ARG A 144 8.39 -19.19 -7.85
C ARG A 144 8.04 -18.97 -6.39
N MET A 145 6.85 -19.41 -6.01
CA MET A 145 6.29 -19.23 -4.68
C MET A 145 5.89 -20.57 -4.08
N GLU A 146 6.05 -20.69 -2.77
CA GLU A 146 5.57 -21.86 -2.03
C GLU A 146 4.03 -21.86 -1.96
N ASP A 147 3.43 -23.05 -1.98
CA ASP A 147 2.01 -23.24 -1.64
C ASP A 147 1.79 -22.80 -0.18
N ILE A 148 1.00 -21.74 0.02
CA ILE A 148 0.92 -21.03 1.30
C ILE A 148 0.37 -21.93 2.42
N PHE A 149 -0.52 -22.85 2.10
CA PHE A 149 -1.08 -23.81 3.06
C PHE A 149 -0.02 -24.80 3.54
N GLN A 150 0.77 -25.37 2.63
CA GLN A 150 1.84 -26.30 2.99
C GLN A 150 2.98 -25.58 3.73
N ALA A 151 3.29 -24.35 3.32
CA ALA A 151 4.28 -23.50 3.99
C ALA A 151 3.85 -23.21 5.44
N GLU A 152 2.57 -22.92 5.66
CA GLU A 152 2.04 -22.66 7.00
C GLU A 152 1.96 -23.93 7.87
N LEU A 153 1.50 -25.06 7.34
CA LEU A 153 1.58 -26.32 8.10
C LEU A 153 3.02 -26.69 8.49
N ARG A 154 4.00 -26.35 7.64
CA ARG A 154 5.43 -26.52 7.95
C ARG A 154 5.89 -25.56 9.04
N SER A 155 5.47 -24.29 9.00
CA SER A 155 5.82 -23.28 10.02
C SER A 155 5.29 -23.68 11.41
N LEU A 156 4.10 -24.31 11.45
CA LEU A 156 3.45 -24.81 12.67
C LEU A 156 3.95 -26.20 13.11
N GLY A 157 4.90 -26.82 12.40
CA GLY A 157 5.46 -28.13 12.76
C GLY A 157 4.52 -29.32 12.52
N VAL A 158 3.42 -29.14 11.77
CA VAL A 158 2.39 -30.16 11.49
C VAL A 158 2.59 -30.83 10.11
N SER A 159 3.53 -30.34 9.30
CA SER A 159 3.84 -30.93 7.99
C SER A 159 4.70 -32.19 8.08
N PRO A 160 4.42 -33.27 7.29
CA PRO A 160 5.24 -34.48 7.28
C PRO A 160 6.70 -34.17 6.94
N SER A 161 7.61 -34.49 7.87
CA SER A 161 9.04 -34.27 7.70
C SER A 161 9.56 -34.87 6.39
N GLY A 162 10.28 -34.08 5.59
CA GLY A 162 11.04 -34.56 4.42
C GLY A 162 10.36 -34.44 3.06
N LYS A 163 9.12 -33.93 2.96
CA LYS A 163 8.52 -33.57 1.66
C LYS A 163 8.77 -32.08 1.35
N PRO A 164 9.31 -31.72 0.17
CA PRO A 164 9.45 -30.32 -0.22
C PRO A 164 8.06 -29.69 -0.37
N VAL A 165 7.92 -28.43 0.03
CA VAL A 165 6.68 -27.66 -0.17
C VAL A 165 6.48 -27.47 -1.67
N ARG A 166 5.27 -27.76 -2.15
CA ARG A 166 4.89 -27.54 -3.54
C ARG A 166 5.18 -26.10 -3.93
N GLN A 167 5.78 -25.91 -5.10
CA GLN A 167 6.03 -24.59 -5.68
C GLN A 167 5.08 -24.37 -6.85
N SER A 168 4.57 -23.15 -6.98
CA SER A 168 3.89 -22.67 -8.18
C SER A 168 4.67 -21.50 -8.79
N ARG A 169 4.54 -21.33 -10.10
CA ARG A 169 5.13 -20.20 -10.81
C ARG A 169 4.04 -19.21 -11.17
N GLY A 170 4.33 -17.95 -10.92
CA GLY A 170 3.49 -16.84 -11.29
C GLY A 170 2.48 -16.48 -10.22
N ASP A 171 2.27 -15.17 -10.05
CA ASP A 171 1.25 -14.60 -9.18
C ASP A 171 0.74 -13.28 -9.76
N HIS A 172 -0.44 -12.85 -9.34
CA HIS A 172 -1.06 -11.64 -9.87
C HIS A 172 -1.95 -10.95 -8.86
N ALA A 173 -2.08 -9.63 -9.04
CA ALA A 173 -3.07 -8.85 -8.34
C ALA A 173 -3.81 -7.92 -9.30
N ILE A 174 -5.02 -7.55 -8.90
CA ILE A 174 -5.73 -6.40 -9.43
C ILE A 174 -6.01 -5.42 -8.31
N TYR A 175 -5.99 -4.14 -8.62
CA TYR A 175 -6.34 -3.09 -7.68
C TYR A 175 -7.04 -1.91 -8.37
N CYS A 176 -7.76 -1.14 -7.55
CA CYS A 176 -8.44 0.07 -7.95
C CYS A 176 -8.21 1.14 -6.88
N ILE A 177 -7.95 2.37 -7.30
CA ILE A 177 -7.77 3.54 -6.43
C ILE A 177 -8.70 4.63 -6.91
N LEU A 178 -9.40 5.28 -5.99
CA LEU A 178 -10.20 6.46 -6.25
C LEU A 178 -9.79 7.56 -5.27
N GLU A 179 -9.49 8.74 -5.79
CA GLU A 179 -9.31 9.96 -5.01
C GLU A 179 -10.23 11.05 -5.56
N GLN A 180 -10.94 11.76 -4.68
CA GLN A 180 -11.93 12.73 -5.08
C GLN A 180 -12.01 13.89 -4.11
N LYS A 181 -11.89 15.11 -4.63
CA LYS A 181 -12.18 16.32 -3.86
C LYS A 181 -13.69 16.57 -3.77
N PHE A 182 -14.19 16.87 -2.58
CA PHE A 182 -15.62 17.12 -2.32
C PHE A 182 -15.94 18.53 -1.80
N TYR A 183 -14.96 19.22 -1.24
CA TYR A 183 -15.15 20.56 -0.69
C TYR A 183 -13.91 21.40 -0.91
N GLU A 184 -14.12 22.70 -1.16
CA GLU A 184 -13.06 23.71 -1.13
C GLU A 184 -13.51 24.93 -0.30
N PRO A 185 -12.63 25.48 0.56
CA PRO A 185 -12.99 26.63 1.40
C PRO A 185 -13.03 27.94 0.60
N GLN A 186 -12.37 27.98 -0.56
CA GLN A 186 -12.34 29.09 -1.52
C GLN A 186 -12.34 28.48 -2.92
N LEU A 187 -13.07 29.10 -3.84
CA LEU A 187 -13.19 28.64 -5.22
C LEU A 187 -11.80 28.44 -5.85
N GLY A 188 -11.48 27.24 -6.31
CA GLY A 188 -10.19 26.92 -6.93
C GLY A 188 -9.02 26.85 -5.95
N SER A 189 -9.22 26.86 -4.63
CA SER A 189 -8.11 26.61 -3.69
C SER A 189 -7.70 25.14 -3.73
N PRO A 190 -6.41 24.78 -3.59
CA PRO A 190 -5.99 23.39 -3.36
C PRO A 190 -6.36 22.87 -1.94
N ALA A 191 -6.76 23.74 -1.02
CA ALA A 191 -7.28 23.34 0.29
C ALA A 191 -8.67 22.68 0.17
N GLY A 192 -9.06 21.93 1.19
CA GLY A 192 -10.38 21.36 1.33
C GLY A 192 -10.41 19.87 1.63
N LEU A 193 -11.59 19.26 1.46
CA LEU A 193 -11.86 17.87 1.82
C LEU A 193 -11.69 16.94 0.62
N TYR A 194 -10.87 15.92 0.79
CA TYR A 194 -10.59 14.85 -0.14
C TYR A 194 -10.99 13.53 0.48
N PHE A 195 -11.68 12.67 -0.27
CA PHE A 195 -11.85 11.27 0.08
C PHE A 195 -10.98 10.40 -0.81
N PHE A 196 -10.52 9.30 -0.25
CA PHE A 196 -9.81 8.29 -1.01
C PHE A 196 -10.32 6.89 -0.67
N GLY A 197 -10.13 5.97 -1.60
CA GLY A 197 -10.34 4.55 -1.41
C GLY A 197 -9.39 3.75 -2.28
N ARG A 198 -8.92 2.62 -1.78
CA ARG A 198 -8.13 1.63 -2.50
C ARG A 198 -8.61 0.24 -2.15
N GLY A 199 -8.65 -0.63 -3.15
CA GLY A 199 -8.94 -2.05 -2.97
C GLY A 199 -7.98 -2.88 -3.81
N MET A 200 -7.51 -3.99 -3.26
CA MET A 200 -6.63 -4.94 -3.94
C MET A 200 -7.05 -6.38 -3.67
N PHE A 201 -6.94 -7.22 -4.69
CA PHE A 201 -7.24 -8.65 -4.63
C PHE A 201 -6.10 -9.48 -5.20
N LEU A 202 -5.77 -10.57 -4.52
CA LEU A 202 -4.80 -11.59 -4.94
C LEU A 202 -5.37 -13.01 -4.74
N PRO A 203 -4.94 -14.03 -5.52
CA PRO A 203 -5.31 -15.42 -5.32
C PRO A 203 -4.89 -15.98 -3.95
N ASP A 204 -5.68 -16.89 -3.38
CA ASP A 204 -5.45 -17.44 -2.03
C ASP A 204 -4.29 -18.47 -1.94
N ASP A 205 -3.83 -19.08 -3.04
CA ASP A 205 -2.94 -20.26 -3.00
C ASP A 205 -1.45 -19.95 -2.70
N GLN A 206 -0.99 -18.74 -3.02
CA GLN A 206 0.40 -18.31 -2.82
C GLN A 206 0.53 -17.15 -1.83
N ASN A 207 -0.55 -16.42 -1.60
CA ASN A 207 -0.51 -15.13 -0.91
C ASN A 207 -0.97 -15.23 0.54
N LEU A 208 -0.31 -14.50 1.43
CA LEU A 208 -0.71 -14.40 2.83
C LEU A 208 -1.91 -13.47 2.99
N ALA A 209 -1.87 -12.27 2.39
CA ALA A 209 -2.96 -11.29 2.47
C ALA A 209 -3.68 -11.15 1.12
N THR A 210 -4.94 -11.52 1.01
CA THR A 210 -5.59 -11.68 -0.31
C THR A 210 -6.61 -10.61 -0.64
N ILE A 211 -7.06 -9.85 0.37
CA ILE A 211 -7.93 -8.70 0.20
C ILE A 211 -7.38 -7.55 1.03
N SER A 212 -7.08 -6.42 0.39
CA SER A 212 -6.75 -5.16 1.04
C SER A 212 -7.84 -4.14 0.71
N VAL A 213 -8.28 -3.39 1.71
CA VAL A 213 -9.19 -2.26 1.54
C VAL A 213 -8.72 -1.12 2.41
N GLU A 214 -8.48 0.03 1.81
CA GLU A 214 -8.20 1.28 2.50
C GLU A 214 -9.21 2.34 2.08
N ALA A 215 -9.63 3.17 3.00
CA ALA A 215 -10.47 4.32 2.72
C ALA A 215 -10.24 5.41 3.75
N GLY A 216 -10.48 6.66 3.38
CA GLY A 216 -10.33 7.74 4.34
C GLY A 216 -10.71 9.10 3.80
N ALA A 217 -10.56 10.08 4.69
CA ALA A 217 -10.84 11.47 4.43
C ALA A 217 -9.68 12.33 4.91
N VAL A 218 -9.33 13.32 4.11
CA VAL A 218 -8.23 14.24 4.36
C VAL A 218 -8.72 15.66 4.14
N TYR A 219 -8.56 16.50 5.16
CA TYR A 219 -8.79 17.94 5.04
C TYR A 219 -7.44 18.65 4.97
N LYS A 220 -7.13 19.23 3.81
CA LYS A 220 -5.93 20.05 3.59
C LYS A 220 -6.23 21.52 3.92
N GLY A 221 -5.36 22.19 4.67
CA GLY A 221 -5.50 23.60 5.04
C GLY A 221 -6.57 23.86 6.11
N LEU A 222 -6.62 23.02 7.16
CA LEU A 222 -7.68 23.07 8.18
C LEU A 222 -7.62 24.36 9.01
N PHE A 223 -6.43 24.71 9.50
CA PHE A 223 -6.23 25.91 10.34
C PHE A 223 -5.47 27.01 9.62
N ARG A 224 -4.61 26.67 8.63
CA ARG A 224 -3.90 27.66 7.82
C ARG A 224 -4.63 27.88 6.49
N ARG A 225 -4.97 29.13 6.21
CA ARG A 225 -5.86 29.58 5.13
C ARG A 225 -5.45 29.03 3.75
N ALA A 226 -6.43 28.98 2.84
CA ALA A 226 -6.42 28.50 1.45
C ALA A 226 -5.24 28.83 0.51
N ARG A 227 -4.33 29.76 0.86
CA ARG A 227 -3.14 30.12 0.06
C ARG A 227 -1.87 29.41 0.51
N ASP A 228 -1.88 28.84 1.72
CA ASP A 228 -0.72 28.21 2.35
C ASP A 228 -1.12 26.87 2.97
N VAL A 229 -1.31 25.87 2.10
CA VAL A 229 -1.82 24.54 2.44
C VAL A 229 -0.70 23.67 2.97
N ARG A 230 -0.16 24.03 4.14
CA ARG A 230 0.94 23.31 4.80
C ARG A 230 0.49 22.35 5.90
N ASP A 231 -0.73 22.50 6.39
CA ASP A 231 -1.33 21.60 7.37
C ASP A 231 -2.39 20.69 6.75
N SER A 232 -2.52 19.49 7.30
CA SER A 232 -3.51 18.50 6.87
C SER A 232 -3.96 17.68 8.07
N PHE A 233 -5.26 17.45 8.18
CA PHE A 233 -5.84 16.47 9.09
C PHE A 233 -6.35 15.28 8.27
N GLY A 234 -6.13 14.06 8.76
CA GLY A 234 -6.59 12.84 8.12
C GLY A 234 -7.22 11.88 9.10
N ILE A 235 -8.23 11.17 8.63
CA ILE A 235 -8.69 9.92 9.23
C ILE A 235 -8.74 8.83 8.15
N GLY A 236 -8.15 7.68 8.43
CA GLY A 236 -8.05 6.55 7.52
C GLY A 236 -8.49 5.27 8.19
N PHE A 237 -9.01 4.35 7.38
CA PHE A 237 -9.33 2.98 7.73
C PHE A 237 -8.57 2.04 6.77
N GLY A 238 -7.93 1.02 7.32
CA GLY A 238 -7.30 -0.07 6.57
C GLY A 238 -7.81 -1.43 7.04
N TYR A 239 -7.97 -2.36 6.11
CA TYR A 239 -8.41 -3.73 6.34
C TYR A 239 -7.61 -4.69 5.45
N ASN A 240 -6.97 -5.69 6.06
CA ASN A 240 -6.23 -6.73 5.35
C ASN A 240 -6.78 -8.11 5.77
N ARG A 241 -7.32 -8.87 4.82
CA ARG A 241 -7.77 -10.26 5.05
C ARG A 241 -6.63 -11.23 4.76
N ILE A 242 -6.41 -12.16 5.68
CA ILE A 242 -5.50 -13.29 5.49
C ILE A 242 -6.16 -14.38 4.64
N SER A 243 -5.38 -15.01 3.77
CA SER A 243 -5.80 -16.08 2.85
C SER A 243 -6.63 -17.16 3.53
N GLY A 244 -7.68 -17.64 2.85
CA GLY A 244 -8.46 -18.78 3.31
C GLY A 244 -7.62 -20.06 3.45
N ARG A 245 -6.55 -20.19 2.66
CA ARG A 245 -5.62 -21.33 2.72
C ARG A 245 -4.78 -21.30 3.99
N VAL A 246 -4.36 -20.12 4.46
CA VAL A 246 -3.68 -19.97 5.76
C VAL A 246 -4.64 -20.27 6.91
N GLN A 247 -5.88 -19.76 6.84
CA GLN A 247 -6.91 -20.04 7.85
C GLN A 247 -7.25 -21.54 7.93
N GLU A 248 -7.22 -22.23 6.78
CA GLU A 248 -7.42 -23.68 6.72
C GLU A 248 -6.23 -24.43 7.34
N ALA A 249 -4.99 -23.98 7.08
CA ALA A 249 -3.79 -24.56 7.67
C ALA A 249 -3.80 -24.43 9.20
N ASP A 250 -4.17 -23.26 9.73
CA ASP A 250 -4.37 -23.04 11.18
C ASP A 250 -5.37 -24.04 11.77
N ARG A 251 -6.53 -24.22 11.12
CA ARG A 251 -7.55 -25.17 11.58
C ARG A 251 -7.02 -26.60 11.60
N VAL A 252 -6.34 -27.03 10.54
CA VAL A 252 -5.74 -28.37 10.44
C VAL A 252 -4.65 -28.56 11.50
N ALA A 253 -3.83 -27.56 11.75
CA ALA A 253 -2.80 -27.61 12.78
C ALA A 253 -3.41 -27.70 14.18
N ALA A 254 -4.47 -26.93 14.46
CA ALA A 254 -5.20 -27.01 15.72
C ALA A 254 -5.83 -28.38 15.95
N ASP A 255 -6.46 -28.96 14.91
CA ASP A 255 -7.05 -30.31 14.96
C ASP A 255 -5.97 -31.40 15.18
N ALA A 256 -4.74 -31.16 14.75
CA ALA A 256 -3.60 -32.05 14.94
C ALA A 256 -2.88 -31.88 16.30
N GLY A 257 -3.37 -30.98 17.17
CA GLY A 257 -2.76 -30.70 18.47
C GLY A 257 -1.53 -29.78 18.41
N GLY A 258 -1.40 -28.98 17.35
CA GLY A 258 -0.37 -27.95 17.25
C GLY A 258 -0.49 -26.93 18.39
N GLU A 259 0.63 -26.63 19.05
CA GLU A 259 0.70 -25.60 20.08
C GLU A 259 0.80 -24.20 19.45
N GLU A 260 0.20 -23.20 20.10
CA GLU A 260 0.31 -21.77 19.71
C GLU A 260 -0.20 -21.37 18.32
N VAL A 261 -1.16 -22.11 17.74
CA VAL A 261 -1.79 -21.77 16.44
C VAL A 261 -2.28 -20.30 16.42
N PRO A 262 -1.83 -19.46 15.47
CA PRO A 262 -2.11 -18.02 15.47
C PRO A 262 -3.59 -17.63 15.31
N ASN A 263 -4.40 -18.47 14.64
CA ASN A 263 -5.78 -18.17 14.27
C ASN A 263 -5.85 -16.85 13.46
N PHE A 264 -5.05 -16.82 12.38
CA PHE A 264 -5.01 -15.70 11.45
C PHE A 264 -6.37 -15.47 10.83
N ARG A 265 -6.80 -14.21 10.69
CA ARG A 265 -8.06 -13.87 10.00
C ARG A 265 -7.93 -12.59 9.19
N PHE A 266 -7.76 -11.48 9.89
CA PHE A 266 -7.65 -10.15 9.30
C PHE A 266 -6.95 -9.23 10.28
N GLU A 267 -6.36 -8.15 9.79
CA GLU A 267 -5.96 -7.01 10.61
C GLU A 267 -6.72 -5.77 10.11
N SER A 268 -7.07 -4.87 11.02
CA SER A 268 -7.60 -3.56 10.63
C SER A 268 -7.01 -2.45 11.46
N VAL A 269 -6.96 -1.26 10.90
CA VAL A 269 -6.48 -0.07 11.58
C VAL A 269 -7.39 1.10 11.30
N VAL A 270 -7.67 1.90 12.32
CA VAL A 270 -8.17 3.27 12.17
C VAL A 270 -7.05 4.20 12.58
N GLU A 271 -6.62 5.10 11.70
CA GLU A 271 -5.60 6.11 11.96
C GLU A 271 -6.22 7.49 11.91
N ALA A 272 -5.87 8.35 12.87
CA ALA A 272 -6.14 9.78 12.82
C ALA A 272 -4.84 10.55 13.10
N THR A 273 -4.50 11.48 12.21
CA THR A 273 -3.23 12.21 12.28
C THR A 273 -3.37 13.64 11.77
N TYR A 274 -2.52 14.54 12.27
CA TYR A 274 -2.50 15.95 11.89
C TYR A 274 -1.08 16.43 11.60
N VAL A 275 -0.83 16.96 10.40
CA VAL A 275 0.43 17.61 10.07
C VAL A 275 0.40 19.05 10.57
N CYS A 276 1.17 19.34 11.61
CA CYS A 276 1.39 20.66 12.17
C CYS A 276 2.68 21.28 11.62
N PRO A 277 2.60 22.26 10.69
CA PRO A 277 3.77 22.99 10.24
C PRO A 277 4.26 23.94 11.33
N ILE A 278 5.48 23.70 11.83
CA ILE A 278 6.12 24.55 12.84
C ILE A 278 6.86 25.70 12.14
N THR A 279 7.67 25.37 11.13
CA THR A 279 8.33 26.32 10.24
C THR A 279 8.15 25.88 8.78
N GLU A 280 8.78 26.58 7.84
CA GLU A 280 8.85 26.14 6.43
C GLU A 280 9.59 24.81 6.26
N HIS A 281 10.51 24.51 7.17
CA HIS A 281 11.45 23.41 7.09
C HIS A 281 11.20 22.33 8.15
N TRP A 282 10.22 22.54 9.05
CA TRP A 282 9.95 21.64 10.16
C TRP A 282 8.46 21.43 10.38
N LYS A 283 8.05 20.16 10.44
CA LYS A 283 6.68 19.73 10.71
C LYS A 283 6.66 18.71 11.84
N LEU A 284 5.66 18.81 12.70
CA LEU A 284 5.32 17.78 13.69
C LEU A 284 4.00 17.14 13.32
N GLN A 285 3.86 15.85 13.57
CA GLN A 285 2.67 15.11 13.23
C GLN A 285 2.31 14.12 14.33
N PRO A 286 1.44 14.50 15.28
CA PRO A 286 0.83 13.55 16.19
C PRO A 286 -0.01 12.54 15.44
N ASP A 287 -0.05 11.32 15.96
CA ASP A 287 -0.70 10.18 15.36
C ASP A 287 -1.39 9.32 16.42
N LEU A 288 -2.59 8.86 16.09
CA LEU A 288 -3.39 7.97 16.92
C LEU A 288 -3.89 6.84 16.04
N GLN A 289 -3.55 5.60 16.41
CA GLN A 289 -4.02 4.41 15.71
C GLN A 289 -4.77 3.49 16.65
N TRP A 290 -5.88 2.93 16.18
CA TRP A 290 -6.57 1.83 16.82
C TRP A 290 -6.44 0.60 15.92
N VAL A 291 -5.63 -0.35 16.37
CA VAL A 291 -5.33 -1.60 15.65
C VAL A 291 -6.23 -2.71 16.18
N ILE A 292 -7.02 -3.29 15.29
CA ILE A 292 -7.94 -4.39 15.55
C ILE A 292 -7.28 -5.67 15.10
N ARG A 293 -7.14 -6.63 16.02
CA ARG A 293 -6.45 -7.91 15.82
C ARG A 293 -5.01 -7.73 15.27
N PRO A 294 -4.08 -7.16 16.07
CA PRO A 294 -2.69 -6.99 15.67
C PRO A 294 -2.04 -8.29 15.20
N GLY A 295 -1.23 -8.21 14.13
CA GLY A 295 -0.61 -9.36 13.46
C GLY A 295 -1.61 -10.30 12.78
N ALA A 296 -2.86 -9.85 12.59
CA ALA A 296 -4.00 -10.63 12.13
C ALA A 296 -4.35 -11.87 12.98
N ALA A 297 -3.68 -12.07 14.12
CA ALA A 297 -3.77 -13.27 14.95
C ALA A 297 -4.81 -13.10 16.08
N GLY A 298 -5.54 -14.17 16.39
CA GLY A 298 -6.61 -14.15 17.39
C GLY A 298 -6.15 -14.04 18.84
N ARG A 299 -4.85 -14.14 19.10
CA ARG A 299 -4.26 -14.18 20.46
C ARG A 299 -3.97 -12.81 21.08
N TYR A 300 -3.92 -11.75 20.27
CA TYR A 300 -3.58 -10.41 20.75
C TYR A 300 -4.83 -9.54 20.91
N PRO A 301 -4.95 -8.78 22.02
CA PRO A 301 -6.02 -7.80 22.16
C PRO A 301 -5.84 -6.66 21.16
N ASN A 302 -6.92 -5.93 20.88
CA ASN A 302 -6.85 -4.68 20.11
C ASN A 302 -5.91 -3.69 20.82
N ALA A 303 -5.18 -2.90 20.03
CA ALA A 303 -4.17 -1.97 20.53
C ALA A 303 -4.52 -0.52 20.19
N VAL A 304 -4.20 0.39 21.10
CA VAL A 304 -4.16 1.82 20.82
C VAL A 304 -2.70 2.24 20.78
N VAL A 305 -2.30 2.90 19.70
CA VAL A 305 -0.94 3.40 19.47
C VAL A 305 -0.97 4.92 19.41
N LEU A 306 -0.06 5.55 20.15
CA LEU A 306 0.16 6.99 20.11
C LEU A 306 1.55 7.23 19.51
N GLY A 307 1.59 8.05 18.46
CA GLY A 307 2.81 8.36 17.73
C GLY A 307 3.04 9.86 17.59
N LEU A 308 4.30 10.22 17.32
CA LEU A 308 4.68 11.56 16.91
C LEU A 308 5.78 11.45 15.85
N ARG A 309 5.53 11.96 14.66
CA ARG A 309 6.52 12.10 13.59
C ARG A 309 7.05 13.53 13.53
N SER A 310 8.36 13.69 13.44
CA SER A 310 9.03 14.96 13.17
C SER A 310 9.69 14.88 11.80
N VAL A 311 9.42 15.86 10.94
CA VAL A 311 10.01 15.95 9.59
C VAL A 311 10.77 17.25 9.48
N VAL A 312 12.08 17.17 9.20
CA VAL A 312 12.97 18.32 8.99
C VAL A 312 13.53 18.25 7.58
N THR A 313 13.46 19.35 6.85
CA THR A 313 13.99 19.51 5.49
C THR A 313 15.11 20.55 5.50
N PHE A 314 16.23 20.27 4.83
CA PHE A 314 17.44 21.10 4.80
C PHE A 314 17.70 21.68 3.41
#